data_AF-A0A2W7ASK6-F1
#
_entry.id   AF-A0A2W7ASK6-F1
#
_cell.length_a   1.000
_cell.length_b   1.000
_cell.length_c   1.000
_cell.angle_alpha   90.00
_cell.angle_beta   90.00
_cell.angle_gamma   90.00
#
_symmetry.space_group_name_H-M   'P 1'
#
loop_
_entity.id
_entity.type
_entity.pdbx_description
1 polymer ?
#
loop_
_entity_poly.entity_id
_entity_poly.type
_entity_poly.pdbx_seq_one_letter_code
_entity_poly.pdbx_strand_id
1 'polypeptide(L)'
;MALGALIIKERLGTSDAETVEQIRENPYLQYFLGLHEYSDQAPFDASMLSHFRQRLSLELVNQVNARIVEAALAAAQRTPAAQNEATTAEGWVVCPTSSPGRGGIRTGAVALEGFRRSG
;
A
#
# COMPACT_ATOMS: atom_id res chain seq x y z
N MET A 1 3.05 -20.57 3.27
CA MET A 1 2.07 -21.53 2.72
C MET A 1 0.75 -21.63 3.48
N ALA A 2 0.68 -22.06 4.75
CA ALA A 2 -0.58 -22.36 5.44
C ALA A 2 -1.65 -21.24 5.42
N LEU A 3 -1.30 -20.02 5.83
CA LEU A 3 -2.22 -18.87 5.83
C LEU A 3 -2.71 -18.54 4.42
N GLY A 4 -1.82 -18.52 3.43
CA GLY A 4 -2.17 -18.24 2.03
C GLY A 4 -3.14 -19.28 1.46
N ALA A 5 -2.96 -20.56 1.79
CA ALA A 5 -3.85 -21.63 1.36
C ALA A 5 -5.27 -21.47 1.94
N LEU A 6 -5.38 -21.08 3.21
CA LEU A 6 -6.68 -20.79 3.83
C LEU A 6 -7.34 -19.54 3.23
N ILE A 7 -6.57 -18.50 2.88
CA ILE A 7 -7.10 -17.31 2.20
C ILE A 7 -7.66 -17.68 0.83
N ILE A 8 -6.92 -18.46 0.03
CA ILE A 8 -7.36 -18.90 -1.30
C ILE A 8 -8.66 -19.70 -1.18
N LYS A 9 -8.71 -20.64 -0.24
CA LYS A 9 -9.90 -21.44 0.04
C LYS A 9 -11.13 -20.58 0.37
N GLU A 10 -10.97 -19.63 1.28
CA GLU A 10 -12.07 -18.75 1.71
C GLU A 10 -12.55 -17.83 0.57
N ARG A 11 -11.63 -17.44 -0.33
CA ARG A 11 -11.96 -16.62 -1.51
C ARG A 11 -12.67 -17.40 -2.61
N LEU A 12 -12.27 -18.66 -2.84
CA LEU A 12 -12.85 -19.51 -3.88
C LEU A 12 -14.13 -20.22 -3.42
N GLY A 13 -14.28 -20.49 -2.13
CA GLY A 13 -15.44 -21.17 -1.56
C GLY A 13 -15.57 -22.64 -2.01
N THR A 14 -14.48 -23.28 -2.43
CA THR A 14 -14.46 -24.65 -2.94
C THR A 14 -14.07 -25.68 -1.87
N SER A 15 -14.17 -26.96 -2.20
CA SER A 15 -13.73 -28.05 -1.33
C SER A 15 -12.21 -28.05 -1.14
N ASP A 16 -11.73 -28.74 -0.10
CA ASP A 16 -10.30 -28.85 0.22
C ASP A 16 -9.50 -29.46 -0.94
N ALA A 17 -10.03 -30.52 -1.57
CA ALA A 17 -9.41 -31.18 -2.71
C ALA A 17 -9.41 -30.26 -3.94
N GLU A 18 -10.54 -29.60 -4.22
CA GLU A 18 -10.65 -28.66 -5.33
C GLU A 18 -9.69 -27.48 -5.17
N THR A 19 -9.55 -26.95 -3.95
CA THR A 19 -8.59 -25.87 -3.66
C THR A 19 -7.16 -26.28 -4.00
N VAL A 20 -6.77 -27.52 -3.71
CA VAL A 20 -5.43 -28.03 -4.03
C VAL A 20 -5.22 -28.13 -5.54
N GLU A 21 -6.21 -28.63 -6.28
CA GLU A 21 -6.14 -28.68 -7.74
C GLU A 21 -6.06 -27.28 -8.36
N GLN A 22 -6.87 -26.33 -7.87
CA GLN A 22 -6.80 -24.94 -8.31
C GLN A 22 -5.40 -24.33 -8.09
N ILE A 23 -4.76 -24.64 -6.96
CA ILE A 23 -3.39 -24.19 -6.68
C ILE A 23 -2.39 -24.88 -7.62
N ARG A 24 -2.57 -26.17 -7.93
CA ARG A 24 -1.69 -26.91 -8.84
C ARG A 24 -1.76 -26.35 -10.26
N GLU A 25 -2.94 -26.07 -10.76
CA GLU A 25 -3.16 -25.60 -12.14
C GLU A 25 -2.76 -24.14 -12.36
N ASN A 26 -2.73 -23.32 -11.30
CA ASN A 26 -2.53 -21.88 -11.41
C ASN A 26 -1.17 -21.41 -10.85
N PRO A 27 -0.21 -21.02 -11.72
CA PRO A 27 1.09 -20.49 -11.29
C PRO A 27 0.98 -19.29 -10.36
N TYR A 28 -0.03 -18.42 -10.53
CA TYR A 28 -0.20 -17.24 -9.68
C TYR A 28 -0.49 -17.63 -8.23
N LEU A 29 -1.29 -18.68 -8.00
CA LEU A 29 -1.58 -19.17 -6.66
C LEU A 29 -0.35 -19.80 -6.01
N GLN A 30 0.50 -20.47 -6.79
CA GLN A 30 1.77 -21.01 -6.31
C GLN A 30 2.72 -19.90 -5.86
N TYR A 31 2.90 -18.86 -6.67
CA TYR A 31 3.71 -17.70 -6.30
C TYR A 31 3.15 -16.96 -5.08
N PHE A 32 1.82 -16.82 -5.00
CA PHE A 32 1.16 -16.23 -3.83
C PHE A 32 1.45 -17.00 -2.53
N LEU A 33 1.57 -18.32 -2.62
CA LEU A 33 1.94 -19.16 -1.47
C LEU A 33 3.42 -19.06 -1.07
N GLY A 34 4.23 -18.40 -1.89
CA GLY A 34 5.67 -18.21 -1.70
C GLY A 34 6.54 -19.25 -2.41
N LEU A 35 6.00 -20.00 -3.39
CA LEU A 35 6.81 -20.89 -4.22
C LEU A 35 7.62 -20.04 -5.22
N HIS A 36 8.90 -20.37 -5.42
CA HIS A 36 9.79 -19.62 -6.31
C HIS A 36 9.69 -20.05 -7.78
N GLU A 37 9.20 -21.26 -8.01
CA GLU A 37 9.08 -21.86 -9.33
C GLU A 37 7.72 -22.58 -9.42
N TYR A 38 7.17 -22.60 -10.62
CA TYR A 38 5.96 -23.36 -10.91
C TYR A 38 6.26 -24.86 -10.96
N SER A 39 5.39 -25.65 -10.33
CA SER A 39 5.39 -27.11 -10.42
C SER A 39 4.00 -27.62 -10.74
N ASP A 40 3.89 -28.61 -11.62
CA ASP A 40 2.63 -29.29 -11.94
C ASP A 40 2.23 -30.34 -10.88
N GLN A 41 2.98 -30.42 -9.78
CA GLN A 41 2.67 -31.28 -8.64
C GLN A 41 1.88 -30.52 -7.58
N ALA A 42 0.93 -31.20 -6.94
CA ALA A 42 0.19 -30.61 -5.83
C ALA A 42 1.18 -30.24 -4.70
N PRO A 43 1.18 -28.98 -4.22
CA PRO A 43 2.15 -28.56 -3.21
C PRO A 43 1.89 -29.16 -1.82
N PHE A 44 0.68 -29.64 -1.57
CA PHE A 44 0.28 -30.35 -0.35
C PHE A 44 -0.98 -31.19 -0.57
N ASP A 45 -1.21 -32.16 0.32
CA ASP A 45 -2.43 -32.96 0.33
C ASP A 45 -3.63 -32.19 0.92
N ALA A 46 -4.85 -32.47 0.43
CA ALA A 46 -6.08 -31.82 0.90
C ALA A 46 -6.30 -31.93 2.42
N SER A 47 -5.86 -33.02 3.06
CA SER A 47 -5.90 -33.19 4.51
C SER A 47 -5.11 -32.12 5.28
N MET A 48 -4.06 -31.55 4.67
CA MET A 48 -3.25 -30.48 5.27
C MET A 48 -4.05 -29.20 5.52
N LEU A 49 -5.08 -28.90 4.72
CA LEU A 49 -5.97 -27.75 4.95
C LEU A 49 -6.72 -27.86 6.28
N SER A 50 -7.09 -29.08 6.68
CA SER A 50 -7.71 -29.32 7.99
C SER A 50 -6.72 -29.07 9.13
N HIS A 51 -5.48 -29.51 8.99
CA HIS A 51 -4.43 -29.23 9.97
C HIS A 51 -4.09 -27.74 10.06
N PHE A 52 -4.13 -27.00 8.95
CA PHE A 52 -3.91 -25.55 8.95
C PHE A 52 -5.01 -24.82 9.73
N ARG A 53 -6.28 -25.21 9.58
CA ARG A 53 -7.40 -24.63 10.34
C ARG A 53 -7.28 -24.86 11.85
N GLN A 54 -6.78 -26.02 12.27
CA GLN A 54 -6.56 -26.31 13.69
C GLN A 54 -5.47 -25.39 14.28
N ARG A 55 -4.43 -25.09 13.50
CA ARG A 55 -3.30 -24.24 13.93
C ARG A 55 -3.59 -22.75 13.83
N LEU A 56 -4.36 -22.33 12.83
CA LEU A 56 -4.81 -20.95 12.60
C LEU A 56 -6.28 -20.84 13.02
N SER A 57 -6.55 -21.12 14.29
CA SER A 57 -7.90 -21.02 14.83
C SER A 57 -8.41 -19.58 14.77
N LEU A 58 -9.73 -19.43 14.79
CA LEU A 58 -10.38 -18.11 14.84
C LEU A 58 -9.89 -17.28 16.03
N GLU A 59 -9.61 -17.93 17.15
CA GLU A 59 -9.06 -17.29 18.35
C GLU A 59 -7.70 -16.64 18.05
N LEU A 60 -6.78 -17.38 17.43
CA LEU A 60 -5.46 -16.87 17.07
C LEU A 60 -5.57 -15.70 16.07
N VAL A 61 -6.45 -15.81 15.08
CA VAL A 61 -6.69 -14.73 14.11
C VAL A 61 -7.21 -13.47 14.80
N ASN A 62 -8.17 -13.63 15.73
CA ASN A 62 -8.72 -12.50 16.49
C ASN A 62 -7.66 -11.86 17.40
N GLN A 63 -6.82 -12.65 18.05
CA GLN A 63 -5.71 -12.14 18.87
C GLN A 63 -4.72 -11.32 18.02
N VAL A 64 -4.38 -11.80 16.82
CA VAL A 64 -3.53 -11.07 15.88
C VAL A 64 -4.20 -9.76 15.45
N ASN A 65 -5.49 -9.79 15.11
CA ASN A 65 -6.24 -8.59 14.72
C ASN A 65 -6.26 -7.53 15.84
N ALA A 66 -6.49 -7.95 17.08
CA ALA A 66 -6.46 -7.06 18.24
C ALA A 66 -5.10 -6.37 18.39
N ARG A 67 -4.00 -7.12 18.31
CA ARG A 67 -2.64 -6.56 18.41
C ARG A 67 -2.29 -5.60 17.28
N ILE A 68 -2.74 -5.86 16.05
CA ILE A 68 -2.53 -4.95 14.92
C ILE A 68 -3.24 -3.63 15.16
N VAL A 69 -4.50 -3.68 15.63
CA VAL A 69 -5.29 -2.47 15.95
C VAL A 69 -4.64 -1.70 17.09
N GLU A 70 -4.27 -2.36 18.18
CA GLU A 70 -3.57 -1.74 19.31
C GLU A 70 -2.27 -1.04 18.87
N ALA A 71 -1.45 -1.71 18.06
CA ALA A 71 -0.21 -1.14 17.55
C ALA A 71 -0.46 0.10 16.66
N ALA A 72 -1.49 0.06 15.81
CA ALA A 72 -1.86 1.18 14.95
C ALA A 72 -2.34 2.40 15.77
N LEU A 73 -3.16 2.16 16.80
CA LEU A 73 -3.62 3.20 17.71
C LEU A 73 -2.47 3.82 18.52
N ALA A 74 -1.53 2.99 19.01
CA ALA A 74 -0.35 3.46 19.72
C ALA A 74 0.58 4.29 18.82
N ALA A 75 0.73 3.91 17.55
CA ALA A 75 1.48 4.69 16.56
C ALA A 75 0.84 6.05 16.26
N ALA A 76 -0.49 6.10 16.18
CA ALA A 76 -1.23 7.35 15.98
C ALA A 76 -1.08 8.33 17.15
N GLN A 77 -1.06 7.83 18.40
CA GLN A 77 -0.93 8.66 19.61
C GLN A 77 0.49 9.21 19.83
N ARG A 78 1.52 8.60 19.21
CA ARG A 78 2.92 9.04 19.30
C ARG A 78 3.31 10.18 18.36
N THR A 79 2.35 10.78 17.65
CA THR A 79 2.57 12.04 16.91
C THR A 79 2.10 13.21 17.79
N PRO A 80 2.92 13.78 18.67
CA PRO A 80 2.58 15.05 19.29
C PRO A 80 2.66 16.14 18.21
N ALA A 81 1.68 17.03 18.22
CA ALA A 81 1.68 18.24 17.43
C ALA A 81 2.97 19.05 17.69
N ALA A 82 3.89 19.06 16.73
CA ALA A 82 4.90 20.10 16.63
C ALA A 82 4.29 21.28 15.86
N GLN A 83 3.47 22.08 16.56
CA GLN A 83 3.14 23.43 16.12
C GLN A 83 3.32 24.42 17.27
N ASN A 84 4.40 25.19 17.13
CA ASN A 84 4.62 26.59 17.51
C ASN A 84 4.79 26.96 18.99
N GLU A 85 6.01 27.39 19.32
CA GLU A 85 6.22 28.54 20.20
C GLU A 85 7.09 29.58 19.49
N ALA A 86 6.50 30.75 19.27
CA ALA A 86 7.18 31.98 18.91
C ALA A 86 7.56 32.73 20.20
N THR A 87 8.79 33.24 20.31
CA THR A 87 9.14 34.44 21.11
C THR A 87 10.52 35.00 20.66
N THR A 88 10.42 36.09 19.89
CA THR A 88 11.09 37.41 20.02
C THR A 88 12.61 37.54 20.27
N ALA A 89 13.23 38.32 19.36
CA ALA A 89 14.49 39.10 19.40
C ALA A 89 15.78 38.30 19.63
N GLU A 90 16.72 38.23 18.68
CA GLU A 90 17.52 39.35 18.18
C GLU A 90 17.75 39.26 16.65
N GLY A 91 17.57 40.39 15.95
CA GLY A 91 18.29 40.65 14.69
C GLY A 91 17.69 40.11 13.39
N TRP A 92 16.67 40.79 12.85
CA TRP A 92 16.82 41.58 11.62
C TRP A 92 15.56 42.41 11.33
N VAL A 93 15.81 43.58 10.74
CA VAL A 93 14.90 44.70 10.60
C VAL A 93 13.78 44.41 9.61
N VAL A 94 12.54 44.69 10.01
CA VAL A 94 11.40 44.77 9.08
C VAL A 94 11.30 46.21 8.57
N CYS A 95 11.18 46.40 7.25
CA CYS A 95 10.68 47.65 6.67
C CYS A 95 9.29 47.43 6.05
N PRO A 96 8.31 48.32 6.32
CA PRO A 96 6.92 48.13 5.93
C PRO A 96 6.58 48.75 4.55
N THR A 97 5.59 48.12 3.90
CA THR A 97 4.61 48.62 2.91
C THR A 97 4.91 49.87 2.04
N SER A 98 4.79 49.74 0.71
CA SER A 98 3.89 50.53 -0.18
C SER A 98 4.41 50.57 -1.63
N SER A 99 3.55 50.19 -2.60
CA SER A 99 3.71 50.53 -4.03
C SER A 99 3.67 52.06 -4.19
N PRO A 100 4.48 52.69 -5.09
CA PRO A 100 4.10 52.74 -6.51
C PRO A 100 5.28 52.80 -7.53
N GLY A 101 5.05 52.26 -8.73
CA GLY A 101 5.53 52.87 -9.98
C GLY A 101 6.77 52.31 -10.70
N ARG A 102 6.50 51.83 -11.92
CA ARG A 102 7.20 52.11 -13.20
C ARG A 102 8.48 51.31 -13.57
N GLY A 103 8.35 50.57 -14.69
CA GLY A 103 9.44 50.01 -15.52
C GLY A 103 9.83 48.58 -15.13
N GLY A 104 9.56 47.50 -15.86
CA GLY A 104 9.18 47.32 -17.26
C GLY A 104 10.15 46.35 -17.90
N ILE A 105 9.87 45.03 -17.92
CA ILE A 105 10.41 44.07 -18.90
C ILE A 105 9.39 42.95 -19.16
N ARG A 106 8.68 43.12 -20.27
CA ARG A 106 8.16 42.17 -21.28
C ARG A 106 7.82 40.72 -20.87
N THR A 107 6.52 40.47 -20.84
CA THR A 107 5.83 39.18 -21.03
C THR A 107 6.33 38.46 -22.29
N GLY A 108 6.88 37.26 -22.12
CA GLY A 108 7.05 36.30 -23.21
C GLY A 108 5.70 35.70 -23.58
N ALA A 109 5.14 36.17 -24.70
CA ALA A 109 3.90 35.67 -25.29
C ALA A 109 4.09 34.26 -25.85
N VAL A 110 3.11 33.39 -25.55
CA VAL A 110 2.91 32.07 -26.17
C VAL A 110 2.42 32.30 -27.60
N ALA A 111 3.12 31.76 -28.60
CA ALA A 111 2.71 31.80 -30.00
C ALA A 111 2.10 30.45 -30.42
N LEU A 112 0.81 30.50 -30.75
CA LEU A 112 0.03 29.48 -31.42
C LEU A 112 0.49 29.28 -32.88
N GLU A 113 0.64 28.01 -33.24
CA GLU A 113 0.22 27.36 -34.50
C GLU A 113 0.59 27.94 -35.88
N GLY A 114 1.24 27.08 -36.68
CA GLY A 114 0.71 26.72 -38.00
C GLY A 114 1.32 27.39 -39.24
N PHE A 115 1.83 26.53 -40.11
CA PHE A 115 1.46 26.47 -41.53
C PHE A 115 2.29 27.25 -42.59
N ARG A 116 2.86 26.43 -43.50
CA ARG A 116 3.09 26.65 -44.95
C ARG A 116 4.41 27.32 -45.38
N ARG A 117 5.30 26.53 -46.01
CA ARG A 117 5.64 26.61 -47.46
C ARG A 117 6.77 25.63 -47.84
N SER A 118 6.50 24.80 -48.84
CA SER A 118 7.49 24.26 -49.79
C SER A 118 6.71 23.85 -51.04
N GLY A 119 6.94 24.59 -52.13
CA GLY A 119 6.19 24.55 -53.39
C GLY A 119 6.00 25.96 -53.92
#